data_AF-A0A7V6VK41-F1
#
_entry.id   AF-A0A7V6VK41-F1
#
_cell.length_a   1.000
_cell.length_b   1.000
_cell.length_c   1.000
_cell.angle_alpha   90.00
_cell.angle_beta   90.00
_cell.angle_gamma   90.00
#
_symmetry.space_group_name_H-M   'P 1'
#
loop_
_entity.id
_entity.type
_entity.pdbx_description
1 polymer ?
#
loop_
_entity_poly.entity_id
_entity_poly.type
_entity_poly.pdbx_seq_one_letter_code
_entity_poly.pdbx_strand_id
1 'polypeptide(L)'
;MGECLDSGEFTEPGSDSFYLTVDCAQPHDAEVYARVALSSWASESAVQEEADRLCGEEFAPFVGVDWRESELAYYYLYPLRADWRDFGTREALCVVVSESPVSVSMAGYAR
;
A
#
# COMPACT_ATOMS: atom_id res chain seq x y z
N MET A 1 1.97 -7.65 -11.30
CA MET A 1 3.30 -7.40 -10.71
C MET A 1 3.21 -6.00 -10.14
N GLY A 2 3.40 -5.87 -8.83
CA GLY A 2 3.22 -4.63 -8.11
C GLY A 2 4.32 -3.63 -8.41
N GLU A 3 4.18 -2.43 -7.89
CA GLU A 3 5.20 -1.38 -7.95
C GLU A 3 6.09 -1.52 -6.72
N CYS A 4 7.33 -2.02 -6.90
CA CYS A 4 8.30 -2.17 -5.81
C CYS A 4 8.88 -0.81 -5.41
N LEU A 5 9.04 -0.57 -4.11
CA LEU A 5 9.33 0.72 -3.51
C LEU A 5 10.46 0.60 -2.48
N ASP A 6 11.27 1.65 -2.36
CA ASP A 6 12.18 1.83 -1.23
C ASP A 6 11.45 2.61 -0.12
N SER A 7 11.23 1.97 1.02
CA SER A 7 10.41 2.49 2.12
C SER A 7 11.02 3.68 2.83
N GLY A 8 12.33 3.92 2.63
CA GLY A 8 13.00 5.15 3.07
C GLY A 8 12.41 6.43 2.45
N GLU A 9 11.59 6.28 1.41
CA GLU A 9 10.94 7.38 0.68
C GLU A 9 9.45 7.55 1.03
N PHE A 10 8.86 6.76 1.96
CA PHE A 10 7.50 7.03 2.43
C PHE A 10 7.48 8.31 3.28
N THR A 11 7.14 9.44 2.68
CA THR A 11 6.74 10.62 3.47
C THR A 11 5.33 10.44 4.02
N GLU A 12 5.17 10.86 5.26
CA GLU A 12 4.06 10.59 6.18
C GLU A 12 2.65 10.48 5.56
N PRO A 13 1.77 9.63 6.12
CA PRO A 13 0.37 9.57 5.71
C PRO A 13 -0.26 10.96 5.82
N GLY A 14 -0.79 11.48 4.72
CA GLY A 14 -1.37 12.84 4.68
C GLY A 14 -0.45 13.94 4.15
N SER A 15 0.75 13.61 3.63
CA SER A 15 1.57 14.50 2.78
C SER A 15 1.32 14.23 1.29
N ASP A 16 1.80 15.10 0.39
CA ASP A 16 1.92 14.74 -1.05
C ASP A 16 2.86 13.52 -1.14
N SER A 17 2.31 12.31 -0.98
CA SER A 17 3.07 11.08 -0.87
C SER A 17 3.66 10.75 -2.25
N PHE A 18 4.88 11.21 -2.49
CA PHE A 18 5.69 10.72 -3.58
C PHE A 18 6.40 9.45 -3.09
N TYR A 19 6.12 8.31 -3.72
CA TYR A 19 6.89 7.10 -3.56
C TYR A 19 7.75 6.89 -4.80
N LEU A 20 9.00 6.45 -4.61
CA LEU A 20 9.86 6.06 -5.72
C LEU A 20 9.68 4.58 -6.04
N THR A 21 9.31 4.31 -7.28
CA THR A 21 9.30 2.95 -7.81
C THR A 21 10.71 2.53 -8.21
N VAL A 22 11.12 1.34 -7.80
CA VAL A 22 12.36 0.68 -8.18
C VAL A 22 12.07 -0.63 -8.92
N ASP A 23 13.05 -1.15 -9.65
CA ASP A 23 12.93 -2.48 -10.25
C ASP A 23 12.88 -3.52 -9.12
N CYS A 24 11.92 -4.43 -9.14
CA CYS A 24 11.77 -5.45 -8.11
C CYS A 24 12.99 -6.40 -8.02
N ALA A 25 13.83 -6.48 -9.06
CA ALA A 25 15.10 -7.21 -9.02
C ALA A 25 16.22 -6.46 -8.26
N GLN A 26 15.97 -5.20 -7.87
CA GLN A 26 16.84 -4.43 -6.99
C GLN A 26 16.38 -4.55 -5.53
N PRO A 27 17.29 -4.35 -4.55
CA PRO A 27 16.92 -4.28 -3.15
C PRO A 27 15.82 -3.25 -2.90
N HIS A 28 14.74 -3.69 -2.28
CA HIS A 28 13.59 -2.87 -1.90
C HIS A 28 12.90 -3.54 -0.69
N ASP A 29 12.09 -2.81 0.04
CA ASP A 29 11.45 -3.29 1.27
C ASP A 29 9.96 -2.95 1.32
N ALA A 30 9.41 -2.43 0.23
CA ALA A 30 7.97 -2.25 0.08
C ALA A 30 7.49 -2.56 -1.35
N GLU A 31 6.21 -2.93 -1.50
CA GLU A 31 5.57 -3.13 -2.80
C GLU A 31 4.10 -2.72 -2.76
N VAL A 32 3.62 -1.98 -3.76
CA VAL A 32 2.18 -1.75 -3.96
C VAL A 32 1.57 -3.03 -4.49
N TYR A 33 0.80 -3.72 -3.65
CA TYR A 33 0.16 -4.98 -4.03
C TYR A 33 -1.25 -4.81 -4.59
N ALA A 34 -1.93 -3.73 -4.21
CA ALA A 34 -3.28 -3.45 -4.68
C ALA A 34 -3.57 -1.93 -4.72
N ARG A 35 -4.55 -1.58 -5.54
CA ARG A 35 -5.17 -0.26 -5.59
C ARG A 35 -6.66 -0.46 -5.39
N VAL A 36 -7.23 0.16 -4.37
CA VAL A 36 -8.61 -0.09 -3.96
C VAL A 36 -9.43 1.18 -4.10
N ALA A 37 -10.62 1.06 -4.68
CA ALA A 37 -11.53 2.18 -4.88
C ALA A 37 -12.22 2.55 -3.56
N LEU A 38 -12.18 3.83 -3.21
CA LEU A 38 -12.84 4.40 -2.05
C LEU A 38 -14.23 4.93 -2.45
N SER A 39 -15.22 4.64 -1.62
CA SER A 39 -16.61 4.97 -1.95
C SER A 39 -16.93 6.46 -1.82
N SER A 40 -16.59 7.06 -0.67
CA SER A 40 -16.97 8.44 -0.35
C SER A 40 -16.14 9.06 0.77
N TRP A 41 -15.97 10.39 0.71
CA TRP A 41 -15.30 11.14 1.78
C TRP A 41 -16.32 11.69 2.78
N ALA A 42 -16.73 10.87 3.75
CA ALA A 42 -17.59 11.31 4.85
C ALA A 42 -16.78 12.08 5.92
N SER A 43 -15.68 11.50 6.33
CA SER A 43 -14.64 12.07 7.18
C SER A 43 -13.30 11.48 6.78
N GLU A 44 -12.20 12.07 7.25
CA GLU A 44 -10.87 11.48 7.03
C GLU A 44 -10.76 10.09 7.68
N SER A 45 -11.28 9.94 8.90
CA SER A 45 -11.29 8.64 9.61
C SER A 45 -12.07 7.57 8.84
N ALA A 46 -13.20 7.91 8.22
CA ALA A 46 -13.98 6.96 7.43
C ALA A 46 -13.22 6.47 6.19
N VAL A 47 -12.45 7.37 5.56
CA VAL A 47 -11.59 7.01 4.42
C VAL A 47 -10.44 6.10 4.85
N GLN A 48 -9.82 6.40 6.00
CA GLN A 48 -8.76 5.55 6.55
C GLN A 48 -9.29 4.15 6.92
N GLU A 49 -10.43 4.06 7.61
CA GLU A 49 -11.07 2.79 7.96
C GLU A 49 -11.48 1.98 6.72
N GLU A 50 -11.98 2.65 5.67
CA GLU A 50 -12.32 2.00 4.41
C GLU A 50 -11.07 1.47 3.69
N ALA A 51 -10.00 2.28 3.62
CA ALA A 51 -8.72 1.90 3.02
C ALA A 51 -8.08 0.71 3.77
N ASP A 52 -8.01 0.76 5.09
CA ASP A 52 -7.45 -0.31 5.93
C ASP A 52 -8.18 -1.63 5.69
N ARG A 53 -9.51 -1.61 5.74
CA ARG A 53 -10.32 -2.81 5.51
C ARG A 53 -10.08 -3.39 4.12
N LEU A 54 -10.15 -2.57 3.07
CA LEU A 54 -9.99 -3.02 1.69
C LEU A 54 -8.57 -3.55 1.43
N CYS A 55 -7.54 -2.88 1.94
CA CYS A 55 -6.17 -3.36 1.80
C CYS A 55 -5.95 -4.68 2.56
N GLY A 56 -6.46 -4.81 3.79
CA GLY A 56 -6.40 -6.06 4.52
C GLY A 56 -7.08 -7.24 3.81
N GLU A 57 -8.19 -6.99 3.09
CA GLU A 57 -8.88 -7.99 2.24
C GLU A 57 -8.03 -8.43 1.04
N GLU A 58 -7.25 -7.52 0.45
CA GLU A 58 -6.39 -7.79 -0.72
C GLU A 58 -5.02 -8.40 -0.38
N PHE A 59 -4.61 -8.38 0.89
CA PHE A 59 -3.29 -8.86 1.31
C PHE A 59 -3.08 -10.36 1.05
N ALA A 60 -3.97 -11.21 1.56
CA ALA A 60 -3.83 -12.66 1.43
C ALA A 60 -3.90 -13.15 -0.03
N PRO A 61 -4.76 -12.60 -0.91
CA PRO A 61 -4.69 -12.83 -2.35
C PRO A 61 -3.32 -12.59 -2.97
N PHE A 62 -2.57 -11.60 -2.48
CA PHE A 62 -1.25 -11.24 -3.00
C PHE A 62 -0.10 -12.04 -2.36
N VAL A 63 0.03 -12.01 -1.02
CA VAL A 63 1.14 -12.62 -0.28
C VAL A 63 0.98 -14.13 -0.13
N GLY A 64 -0.26 -14.62 -0.08
CA GLY A 64 -0.60 -16.04 0.00
C GLY A 64 -1.04 -16.55 1.37
N VAL A 65 -0.93 -15.74 2.43
CA VAL A 65 -1.40 -15.98 3.81
C VAL A 65 -2.03 -14.71 4.41
N ASP A 66 -2.79 -14.83 5.51
CA ASP A 66 -3.33 -13.66 6.23
C ASP A 66 -2.19 -12.80 6.80
N TRP A 67 -2.38 -11.48 6.85
CA TRP A 67 -1.37 -10.56 7.37
C TRP A 67 -0.98 -10.83 8.81
N ARG A 68 -1.87 -11.41 9.64
CA ARG A 68 -1.56 -11.79 11.03
C ARG A 68 -0.64 -13.01 11.13
N GLU A 69 -0.52 -13.77 10.05
CA GLU A 69 0.30 -14.97 9.94
C GLU A 69 1.55 -14.73 9.07
N SER A 70 1.72 -13.52 8.54
CA SER A 70 2.84 -13.14 7.69
C SER A 70 3.96 -12.48 8.49
N GLU A 71 5.20 -12.64 8.03
CA GLU A 71 6.34 -11.82 8.47
C GLU A 71 6.32 -10.42 7.81
N LEU A 72 5.50 -10.25 6.77
CA LEU A 72 5.28 -8.97 6.10
C LEU A 72 4.13 -8.22 6.78
N ALA A 73 4.26 -6.91 6.89
CA ALA A 73 3.17 -6.03 7.32
C ALA A 73 2.56 -5.32 6.11
N TYR A 74 1.40 -4.68 6.30
CA TYR A 74 0.84 -3.79 5.28
C TYR A 74 0.55 -2.41 5.84
N TYR A 75 0.61 -1.44 4.95
CA TYR A 75 0.16 -0.07 5.15
C TYR A 75 -0.78 0.32 4.02
N TYR A 76 -1.49 1.42 4.22
CA TYR A 76 -2.34 2.02 3.21
C TYR A 76 -1.98 3.49 3.05
N LEU A 77 -1.92 3.94 1.81
CA LEU A 77 -1.86 5.35 1.46
C LEU A 77 -3.25 5.75 0.97
N TYR A 78 -3.83 6.75 1.61
CA TYR A 78 -5.14 7.29 1.24
C TYR A 78 -4.96 8.71 0.69
N PRO A 79 -5.86 9.18 -0.18
CA PRO A 79 -5.70 10.47 -0.83
C PRO A 79 -5.82 11.63 0.17
N LEU A 80 -5.14 12.74 -0.12
CA LEU A 80 -5.39 13.98 0.62
C LEU A 80 -6.79 14.49 0.32
N ARG A 81 -7.37 15.22 1.28
CA ARG A 81 -8.68 15.86 1.06
C ARG A 81 -8.64 16.86 -0.11
N ALA A 82 -7.51 17.52 -0.30
CA ALA A 82 -7.29 18.42 -1.45
C ALA A 82 -7.34 17.64 -2.76
N ASP A 83 -6.59 16.53 -2.88
CA ASP A 83 -6.57 15.71 -4.10
C ASP A 83 -7.92 15.08 -4.41
N TRP A 84 -8.64 14.65 -3.37
CA TRP A 84 -10.00 14.19 -3.52
C TRP A 84 -10.90 15.28 -4.13
N ARG A 85 -10.79 16.52 -3.67
CA ARG A 85 -11.62 17.64 -4.14
C ARG A 85 -11.20 18.15 -5.52
N ASP A 86 -9.91 18.36 -5.72
CA ASP A 86 -9.35 19.15 -6.82
C ASP A 86 -8.95 18.28 -8.02
N PHE A 87 -8.48 17.05 -7.76
CA PHE A 87 -8.01 16.12 -8.81
C PHE A 87 -8.90 14.89 -8.97
N GLY A 88 -9.86 14.68 -8.07
CA GLY A 88 -10.79 13.56 -8.16
C GLY A 88 -10.15 12.22 -7.81
N THR A 89 -9.09 12.19 -6.99
CA THR A 89 -8.46 10.95 -6.54
C THR A 89 -9.44 10.15 -5.68
N ARG A 90 -9.75 8.90 -6.06
CA ARG A 90 -10.74 8.02 -5.40
C ARG A 90 -10.17 6.65 -5.03
N GLU A 91 -8.85 6.53 -4.96
CA GLU A 91 -8.19 5.25 -4.72
C GLU A 91 -7.25 5.36 -3.53
N ALA A 92 -7.15 4.28 -2.76
CA ALA A 92 -6.08 4.05 -1.81
C ALA A 92 -5.08 3.04 -2.39
N LEU A 93 -3.80 3.19 -2.02
CA LEU A 93 -2.74 2.26 -2.37
C LEU A 93 -2.49 1.33 -1.20
N CYS A 94 -2.45 0.04 -1.46
CA CYS A 94 -2.15 -0.97 -0.46
C CYS A 94 -0.70 -1.40 -0.63
N VAL A 95 0.10 -1.19 0.42
CA VAL A 95 1.54 -1.36 0.41
C VAL A 95 1.89 -2.50 1.35
N VAL A 96 2.63 -3.50 0.87
CA VAL A 96 3.24 -4.53 1.70
C VAL A 96 4.66 -4.10 2.03
N VAL A 97 5.12 -4.37 3.24
CA VAL A 97 6.47 -4.03 3.71
C VAL A 97 7.17 -5.24 4.32
N SER A 98 8.48 -5.27 4.18
CA SER A 98 9.38 -6.25 4.78
C SER A 98 10.31 -5.55 5.78
N GLU A 99 10.66 -6.23 6.88
CA GLU A 99 11.68 -5.73 7.82
C GLU A 99 13.10 -5.74 7.23
N SER A 100 13.32 -6.48 6.13
CA SER A 100 14.61 -6.59 5.45
C SER A 100 14.45 -6.49 3.93
N PRO A 101 15.40 -5.84 3.23
CA PRO A 101 15.31 -5.71 1.78
C PRO A 101 15.23 -7.05 1.05
N VAL A 102 14.36 -7.11 0.05
CA VAL A 102 14.16 -8.22 -0.88
C VAL A 102 14.54 -7.77 -2.29
N SER A 103 14.80 -8.71 -3.19
CA SER A 103 15.14 -8.42 -4.60
C SER A 103 14.30 -9.25 -5.56
N VAL A 104 13.06 -9.51 -5.14
CA VAL A 104 11.98 -10.14 -5.89
C VAL A 104 10.67 -9.49 -5.43
N SER A 105 9.61 -9.60 -6.25
CA SER A 105 8.27 -9.23 -5.80
C SER A 105 7.87 -10.06 -4.57
N MET A 106 7.13 -9.43 -3.65
CA MET A 106 6.53 -10.06 -2.48
C MET A 106 5.23 -10.82 -2.80
N ALA A 107 4.86 -10.92 -4.08
CA ALA A 107 3.77 -11.76 -4.53
C ALA A 107 4.06 -13.24 -4.20
N GLY A 108 3.21 -13.87 -3.39
CA GLY A 108 3.37 -15.24 -2.96
C GLY A 108 4.53 -15.48 -1.99
N TYR A 109 5.08 -14.44 -1.36
CA TYR A 109 6.29 -14.54 -0.50
C TYR A 109 6.13 -15.47 0.71
N ALA A 110 4.89 -15.78 1.11
CA ALA A 110 4.59 -16.71 2.20
C ALA A 110 4.29 -18.15 1.73
N ARG A 111 4.65 -18.50 0.48
CA ARG A 111 4.43 -19.84 -0.10
C ARG A 111 5.71 -20.52 -0.56
#